data_AF-M3IKR9-F1
#
_entry.id   AF-M3IKR9-F1
#
_cell.length_a   1.000
_cell.length_b   1.000
_cell.length_c   1.000
_cell.angle_alpha   90.00
_cell.angle_beta   90.00
_cell.angle_gamma   90.00
#
_symmetry.space_group_name_H-M   'P 1'
#
loop_
_entity.id
_entity.type
_entity.pdbx_description
1 polymer ?
#
loop_
_entity_poly.entity_id
_entity_poly.type
_entity_poly.pdbx_seq_one_letter_code
_entity_poly.pdbx_strand_id
1 'polypeptide(L)'
;MSHLRTPVAILDLNLRIIKCNCSFVKVCFSSGTRELINQRLDQILSFQNSSLLERFRNCEFNRTIFFEEQLLNPFKEKVNFQGSMTKQKSEESEFFF
;
A
#
# COMPACT_ATOMS: atom_id res chain seq x y z
N MET A 1 -5.46 -8.20 -12.94
CA MET A 1 -5.50 -6.93 -12.18
C MET A 1 -5.77 -5.69 -13.04
N SER A 2 -5.62 -5.75 -14.38
CA SER A 2 -5.84 -4.63 -15.31
C SER A 2 -7.28 -4.07 -15.33
N HIS A 3 -8.28 -4.81 -14.87
CA HIS A 3 -9.69 -4.40 -14.87
C HIS A 3 -10.17 -3.82 -13.53
N LEU A 4 -9.38 -3.93 -12.46
CA LEU A 4 -9.73 -3.41 -11.14
C LEU A 4 -9.51 -1.90 -11.13
N ARG A 5 -10.58 -1.13 -10.91
CA ARG A 5 -10.50 0.32 -10.75
C ARG A 5 -10.01 0.72 -9.36
N THR A 6 -10.24 -0.12 -8.35
CA THR A 6 -9.73 0.07 -6.99
C THR A 6 -8.20 0.04 -6.97
N PRO A 7 -7.52 1.02 -6.36
CA PRO A 7 -6.07 1.00 -6.17
C PRO A 7 -5.64 -0.21 -5.33
N VAL A 8 -4.75 -1.05 -5.86
CA VAL A 8 -4.26 -2.26 -5.17
C VAL A 8 -2.75 -2.40 -5.32
N ALA A 9 -2.08 -2.69 -4.21
CA ALA A 9 -0.69 -3.08 -4.14
C ALA A 9 -0.50 -4.32 -3.26
N ILE A 10 0.61 -5.00 -3.52
CA ILE A 10 1.00 -6.30 -3.04
C ILE A 10 2.46 -6.07 -2.55
N LEU A 11 2.77 -6.28 -1.27
CA LEU A 11 3.85 -5.66 -0.47
C LEU A 11 4.70 -6.60 0.44
N ASP A 12 5.87 -7.14 0.09
CA ASP A 12 6.63 -8.18 0.84
C ASP A 12 6.66 -8.10 2.40
N LEU A 13 7.27 -9.07 3.08
CA LEU A 13 7.39 -9.03 4.56
C LEU A 13 8.05 -7.75 5.12
N ASN A 14 8.78 -7.01 4.30
CA ASN A 14 9.41 -5.72 4.61
C ASN A 14 8.57 -4.49 4.16
N LEU A 15 7.35 -4.71 3.69
CA LEU A 15 6.41 -3.74 3.12
C LEU A 15 6.87 -3.13 1.80
N ARG A 16 7.63 -3.88 0.98
CA ARG A 16 8.06 -3.47 -0.35
C ARG A 16 7.08 -3.90 -1.43
N ILE A 17 6.73 -3.01 -2.34
CA ILE A 17 5.79 -3.35 -3.40
C ILE A 17 6.41 -4.37 -4.36
N ILE A 18 5.80 -5.53 -4.50
CA ILE A 18 6.17 -6.55 -5.49
C ILE A 18 5.19 -6.60 -6.67
N LYS A 19 3.97 -6.08 -6.49
CA LYS A 19 2.99 -5.90 -7.58
C LYS A 19 2.02 -4.77 -7.25
N CYS A 20 1.55 -4.06 -8.26
CA CYS A 20 0.48 -3.08 -8.13
C CYS A 20 -0.28 -2.93 -9.44
N ASN A 21 -1.49 -2.35 -9.39
CA ASN A 21 -2.26 -2.02 -10.59
C ASN A 21 -2.10 -0.55 -10.99
N CYS A 22 -2.57 -0.20 -12.20
CA CYS A 22 -2.48 1.17 -12.72
C CYS A 22 -3.23 2.20 -11.87
N SER A 23 -4.28 1.79 -11.15
CA SER A 23 -4.98 2.69 -10.23
C SER A 23 -4.12 3.04 -9.01
N PHE A 24 -3.34 2.10 -8.48
CA PHE A 24 -2.39 2.35 -7.41
C PHE A 24 -1.26 3.30 -7.84
N VAL A 25 -0.78 3.17 -9.07
CA VAL A 25 0.21 4.09 -9.66
C VAL A 25 -0.29 5.54 -9.62
N LYS A 26 -1.58 5.76 -9.95
CA LYS A 26 -2.20 7.09 -9.89
C LYS A 26 -2.25 7.65 -8.47
N VAL A 27 -2.61 6.83 -7.49
CA VAL A 27 -2.62 7.22 -6.06
C VAL A 27 -1.22 7.60 -5.57
N CYS A 28 -0.20 6.90 -6.06
CA CYS A 28 1.20 7.16 -5.71
C CYS A 28 1.82 8.30 -6.52
N PHE A 29 1.06 8.93 -7.43
CA PHE A 29 1.55 9.98 -8.33
C PHE A 29 2.83 9.60 -9.11
N SER A 30 2.97 8.32 -9.44
CA SER A 30 4.12 7.80 -10.20
C SER A 30 3.79 7.68 -11.68
N SER A 31 4.82 7.66 -12.54
CA SER A 31 4.68 7.54 -13.99
C SER A 31 4.34 6.11 -14.43
N GLY A 32 4.59 5.09 -13.59
CA GLY A 32 4.35 3.70 -13.96
C GLY A 32 4.66 2.70 -12.86
N THR A 33 4.18 1.46 -13.03
CA THR A 33 4.36 0.39 -12.02
C THR A 33 5.83 0.10 -11.75
N ARG A 34 6.70 0.18 -12.76
CA ARG A 34 8.15 -0.13 -12.65
C ARG A 34 8.88 0.76 -11.64
N GLU A 35 8.46 2.00 -11.46
CA GLU A 35 9.06 2.93 -10.48
C GLU A 35 8.69 2.56 -9.04
N LEU A 36 7.58 1.84 -8.86
CA LEU A 36 7.06 1.47 -7.54
C LEU A 36 7.57 0.10 -7.07
N ILE A 37 7.91 -0.81 -7.99
CA ILE A 37 8.38 -2.15 -7.61
C ILE A 37 9.68 -2.05 -6.80
N ASN A 38 9.78 -2.88 -5.74
CA ASN A 38 10.85 -2.95 -4.74
C ASN A 38 11.00 -1.73 -3.82
N GLN A 39 10.19 -0.67 -3.99
CA GLN A 39 10.15 0.46 -3.07
C GLN A 39 9.34 0.12 -1.83
N ARG A 40 9.73 0.64 -0.66
CA ARG A 40 8.92 0.47 0.56
C ARG A 40 7.70 1.39 0.51
N LEU A 41 6.57 0.90 1.00
CA LEU A 41 5.30 1.63 0.97
C LEU A 41 5.39 3.00 1.68
N ASP A 42 6.11 3.09 2.81
CA ASP A 42 6.31 4.33 3.58
C ASP A 42 7.20 5.36 2.90
N GLN A 43 7.98 4.94 1.89
CA GLN A 43 8.78 5.86 1.08
C GLN A 43 7.95 6.48 -0.04
N ILE A 44 6.93 5.77 -0.53
CA ILE A 44 6.05 6.24 -1.60
C ILE A 44 4.89 7.05 -1.05
N LEU A 45 4.24 6.54 0.00
CA LEU A 45 3.14 7.20 0.67
C LEU A 45 3.62 7.63 2.06
N SER A 46 3.74 8.94 2.26
CA SER A 46 4.15 9.51 3.54
C SER A 46 3.00 9.47 4.56
N PHE A 47 2.73 8.28 5.10
CA PHE A 47 1.77 8.08 6.19
C PHE A 47 2.12 8.97 7.38
N GLN A 48 1.13 9.66 7.93
CA GLN A 48 1.32 10.52 9.10
C GLN A 48 1.26 9.71 10.39
N ASN A 49 0.44 8.66 10.40
CA ASN A 49 0.37 7.72 11.50
C ASN A 49 1.48 6.66 11.42
N SER A 50 2.56 6.92 12.14
CA SER A 50 3.69 6.00 12.27
C SER A 50 3.29 4.61 12.79
N SER A 51 2.24 4.52 13.60
CA SER A 51 1.79 3.24 14.20
C SER A 51 1.04 2.33 13.22
N LEU A 52 0.52 2.85 12.11
CA LEU A 52 -0.29 2.08 11.18
C LEU A 52 0.46 0.88 10.60
N LEU A 53 1.69 1.13 10.11
CA LEU A 53 2.52 0.08 9.50
C LEU A 53 3.04 -0.90 10.54
N GLU A 54 3.31 -0.44 11.76
CA GLU A 54 3.69 -1.31 12.87
C GLU A 54 2.52 -2.23 13.27
N ARG A 55 1.31 -1.68 13.41
CA ARG A 55 0.08 -2.45 13.66
C ARG A 55 -0.16 -3.48 12.56
N PHE A 56 0.10 -3.13 11.30
CA PHE A 56 -0.02 -4.06 10.19
C PHE A 56 1.03 -5.18 10.22
N ARG A 57 2.29 -4.86 10.52
CA ARG A 57 3.34 -5.90 10.67
C ARG A 57 3.00 -6.90 11.76
N ASN A 58 2.46 -6.42 12.88
CA ASN A 58 2.16 -7.21 14.07
C ASN A 58 0.77 -7.87 14.06
N CYS A 59 -0.04 -7.65 13.02
CA CYS A 59 -1.35 -8.27 12.96
C CYS A 59 -1.26 -9.77 12.62
N GLU A 60 -2.29 -10.50 13.04
CA GLU A 60 -2.48 -11.89 12.69
C GLU A 60 -2.81 -12.05 11.20
N PHE A 61 -2.53 -13.23 10.66
CA PHE A 61 -2.93 -13.56 9.30
C PHE A 61 -4.47 -13.54 9.15
N ASN A 62 -4.91 -13.21 7.95
CA ASN A 62 -6.29 -13.00 7.53
C ASN A 62 -7.01 -11.86 8.27
N ARG A 63 -6.25 -10.99 8.95
CA ARG A 63 -6.83 -9.84 9.65
C ARG A 63 -6.89 -8.59 8.75
N THR A 64 -8.13 -8.13 8.63
CA THR A 64 -8.64 -6.79 8.29
C THR A 64 -8.12 -5.61 9.10
N ILE A 65 -7.19 -4.75 8.67
CA ILE A 65 -7.02 -3.42 9.28
C ILE A 65 -7.61 -2.37 8.35
N PHE A 66 -8.51 -1.53 8.86
CA PHE A 66 -8.99 -0.36 8.13
C PHE A 66 -8.28 0.89 8.65
N PHE A 67 -8.02 1.83 7.75
CA PHE A 67 -7.37 3.08 8.08
C PHE A 67 -7.91 4.24 7.25
N GLU A 68 -7.78 5.42 7.85
CA GLU A 68 -7.99 6.71 7.21
C GLU A 68 -6.78 7.57 7.55
N GLU A 69 -6.11 8.10 6.53
CA GLU A 69 -4.87 8.86 6.66
C GLU A 69 -4.90 10.10 5.78
N GLN A 70 -4.14 11.12 6.18
CA GLN A 70 -3.83 12.24 5.32
C GLN A 70 -2.45 12.03 4.70
N LEU A 71 -2.39 11.93 3.38
CA LEU A 71 -1.14 11.81 2.65
C LEU A 71 -0.81 13.14 1.97
N LEU A 72 0.47 13.44 1.83
CA LEU A 72 0.92 14.56 1.02
C LEU A 72 1.09 14.10 -0.42
N ASN A 73 0.47 14.81 -1.36
CA ASN A 73 0.75 14.61 -2.78
C ASN A 73 2.09 15.30 -3.18
N PRO A 74 2.60 15.12 -4.40
CA PRO A 74 3.82 15.78 -4.87
C PRO A 74 3.77 17.32 -4.83
N PHE A 75 2.58 17.91 -4.81
CA PHE A 75 2.34 19.35 -4.67
C PHE A 75 2.27 19.81 -3.21
N LYS A 76 2.54 18.92 -2.24
CA LYS A 76 2.45 19.15 -0.79
C LYS A 76 1.04 19.47 -0.28
N GLU A 77 0.02 19.07 -1.03
CA GLU A 77 -1.36 19.17 -0.59
C GLU A 77 -1.75 17.92 0.19
N LYS A 78 -2.57 18.12 1.23
CA LYS A 78 -3.09 17.02 2.05
C LYS A 78 -4.29 16.39 1.34
N VAL A 79 -4.22 15.08 1.12
CA VAL A 79 -5.28 14.29 0.53
C VAL A 79 -5.71 13.23 1.54
N ASN A 80 -7.01 13.17 1.85
CA ASN A 80 -7.55 12.10 2.68
C ASN A 80 -7.56 10.80 1.88
N PHE A 81 -7.02 9.74 2.47
CA PHE A 81 -6.95 8.42 1.90
C PHE A 81 -7.60 7.42 2.86
N GLN A 82 -8.53 6.63 2.37
CA GLN A 82 -9.15 5.54 3.12
C GLN A 82 -8.80 4.22 2.45
N GLY A 83 -8.45 3.24 3.28
CA GLY A 83 -8.03 1.94 2.79
C GLY A 83 -8.22 0.84 3.82
N SER A 84 -8.19 -0.40 3.35
CA SER A 84 -7.98 -1.60 4.16
C SER A 84 -6.53 -2.03 4.08
N MET A 85 -6.10 -2.98 4.91
CA MET A 85 -4.77 -3.55 5.05
C MET A 85 -4.91 -5.00 5.50
N THR A 86 -4.67 -6.00 4.63
CA THR A 86 -4.85 -7.41 4.99
C THR A 86 -3.56 -8.20 4.88
N LYS A 87 -3.21 -8.90 5.96
CA LYS A 87 -2.04 -9.79 6.00
C LYS A 87 -2.51 -11.19 5.69
N GLN A 88 -2.03 -11.82 4.62
CA GLN A 88 -2.45 -13.19 4.23
C GLN A 88 -1.27 -14.15 4.26
N LYS A 89 -1.54 -15.43 4.53
CA LYS A 89 -0.53 -16.49 4.50
C LYS A 89 -0.57 -17.15 3.12
N SER A 90 0.56 -17.15 2.41
CA SER A 90 0.76 -17.82 1.12
C SER A 90 1.92 -18.80 1.27
N GLU A 91 1.80 -19.98 0.67
CA GLU A 91 2.81 -21.06 0.74
C GLU A 91 4.13 -20.69 0.04
N GLU A 92 4.14 -19.68 -0.86
CA GLU A 92 5.33 -19.20 -1.58
C GLU A 92 5.53 -17.68 -1.53
N SER A 93 5.01 -17.04 -0.49
CA SER A 93 5.04 -15.57 -0.29
C SER A 93 3.92 -14.82 -1.06
N GLU A 94 3.45 -13.73 -0.42
CA GLU A 94 2.93 -12.51 -1.08
C GLU A 94 1.39 -12.35 -1.40
N PHE A 95 0.66 -11.72 -0.43
CA PHE A 95 -0.47 -10.73 -0.48
C PHE A 95 -1.96 -11.05 -0.56
N PHE A 96 -2.80 -10.14 0.02
CA PHE A 96 -3.74 -9.23 -0.69
C PHE A 96 -4.27 -8.04 0.16
N PHE A 97 -4.69 -6.95 -0.51
CA PHE A 97 -5.64 -5.90 -0.10
C PHE A 97 -6.73 -5.76 -1.15
#